data_AF-A0A3M2C6I1-F1
#
_entry.id   AF-A0A3M2C6I1-F1
#
_cell.length_a   1.000
_cell.length_b   1.000
_cell.length_c   1.000
_cell.angle_alpha   90.00
_cell.angle_beta   90.00
_cell.angle_gamma   90.00
#
_symmetry.space_group_name_H-M   'P 1'
#
loop_
_entity.id
_entity.type
_entity.pdbx_description
1 polymer ?
#
loop_
_entity_poly.entity_id
_entity_poly.type
_entity_poly.pdbx_seq_one_letter_code
_entity_poly.pdbx_strand_id
1 'polypeptide(L)'
;SEKVDIQLLTDSLSDNLKGLDNLIEDIEPDHIRLPVLVRQYIKLNARFISFNVDPNFSDVLDGFIILDLNDVPLSMIEALKRESQD
;
A
#
# COMPACT_ATOMS: atom_id res chain seq x y z
N SER A 1 -20.61 -17.77 8.94
CA SER A 1 -19.53 -16.82 8.60
C SER A 1 -19.23 -16.94 7.13
N GLU A 2 -19.57 -15.90 6.40
CA GLU A 2 -19.27 -15.76 4.97
C GLU A 2 -17.74 -15.77 4.82
N LYS A 3 -17.20 -16.81 4.20
CA LYS A 3 -15.75 -16.86 3.92
C LYS A 3 -15.53 -15.94 2.74
N VAL A 4 -14.88 -14.80 2.99
CA VAL A 4 -14.38 -13.92 1.94
C VAL A 4 -13.52 -14.76 1.00
N ASP A 5 -13.95 -14.87 -0.25
CA ASP A 5 -13.29 -15.69 -1.25
C ASP A 5 -12.09 -14.90 -1.81
N ILE A 6 -10.97 -15.01 -1.10
CA ILE A 6 -9.70 -14.32 -1.41
C ILE A 6 -9.30 -14.56 -2.87
N GLN A 7 -9.63 -15.72 -3.45
CA GLN A 7 -9.28 -16.06 -4.82
C GLN A 7 -10.00 -15.15 -5.84
N LEU A 8 -11.29 -14.90 -5.67
CA LEU A 8 -12.06 -13.97 -6.52
C LEU A 8 -11.56 -12.53 -6.39
N LEU A 9 -11.13 -12.14 -5.19
CA LEU A 9 -10.48 -10.84 -4.95
C LEU A 9 -9.10 -10.76 -5.62
N THR A 10 -8.35 -11.87 -5.65
CA THR A 10 -7.00 -11.89 -6.23
C THR A 10 -7.04 -11.83 -7.76
N ASP A 11 -8.05 -12.46 -8.37
CA ASP A 11 -8.22 -12.48 -9.83
C ASP A 11 -8.67 -11.12 -10.38
N SER A 12 -9.48 -10.35 -9.63
CA SER A 12 -9.87 -8.97 -10.00
C SER A 12 -8.76 -7.94 -9.80
N LEU A 13 -7.77 -8.27 -8.98
CA LEU A 13 -6.56 -7.48 -8.76
C LEU A 13 -5.54 -7.63 -9.90
N SER A 14 -5.82 -8.31 -11.03
CA SER A 14 -4.83 -8.46 -12.12
C SER A 14 -4.34 -7.15 -12.76
N ASP A 15 -5.08 -6.04 -12.61
CA ASP A 15 -4.64 -4.65 -12.90
C ASP A 15 -4.09 -3.92 -11.64
N ASN A 16 -3.53 -4.73 -10.74
CA ASN A 16 -2.92 -4.54 -9.41
C ASN A 16 -3.33 -3.31 -8.61
N LEU A 17 -2.95 -2.11 -9.04
CA LEU A 17 -3.15 -0.91 -8.22
C LEU A 17 -4.54 -0.29 -8.37
N LYS A 18 -5.12 -0.27 -9.59
CA LYS A 18 -6.45 0.34 -9.80
C LYS A 18 -7.55 -0.54 -9.23
N GLY A 19 -7.44 -1.86 -9.42
CA GLY A 19 -8.36 -2.83 -8.82
C GLY A 19 -8.34 -2.73 -7.29
N LEU A 20 -7.15 -2.60 -6.69
CA LEU A 20 -7.02 -2.43 -5.25
C LEU A 20 -7.61 -1.10 -4.76
N ASP A 21 -7.35 0.00 -5.46
CA ASP A 21 -7.88 1.33 -5.08
C ASP A 21 -9.42 1.34 -5.11
N ASN A 22 -10.03 0.72 -6.12
CA ASN A 22 -11.49 0.59 -6.23
C ASN A 22 -12.06 -0.36 -5.17
N LEU A 23 -11.38 -1.47 -4.89
CA LEU A 23 -11.83 -2.44 -3.86
C LEU A 23 -11.88 -1.78 -2.48
N ILE A 24 -10.86 -1.00 -2.13
CA ILE A 24 -10.83 -0.27 -0.85
C ILE A 24 -11.95 0.78 -0.82
N GLU A 25 -12.16 1.51 -1.93
CA GLU A 25 -13.25 2.49 -2.07
C GLU A 25 -14.64 1.86 -1.87
N ASP A 26 -14.86 0.64 -2.37
CA ASP A 26 -16.14 -0.08 -2.24
C ASP A 26 -16.40 -0.62 -0.82
N ILE A 27 -15.33 -0.93 -0.06
CA ILE A 27 -15.42 -1.49 1.30
C ILE A 27 -15.51 -0.38 2.35
N GLU A 28 -14.82 0.73 2.15
CA GLU A 28 -14.75 1.83 3.11
C GLU A 28 -16.05 2.66 3.08
N PRO A 29 -16.74 2.85 4.22
CA PRO A 29 -17.99 3.62 4.28
C PRO A 29 -17.86 5.04 3.71
N ASP A 30 -16.69 5.64 3.92
CA ASP A 30 -16.36 6.99 3.49
C ASP A 30 -15.78 7.05 2.06
N HIS A 31 -15.80 5.93 1.33
CA HIS A 31 -15.25 5.80 -0.02
C HIS A 31 -13.78 6.24 -0.09
N ILE A 32 -13.05 5.96 1.00
CA ILE A 32 -11.63 6.29 1.11
C ILE A 32 -10.86 5.34 0.20
N ARG A 33 -9.93 5.91 -0.55
CA ARG A 33 -8.99 5.16 -1.40
C ARG A 33 -7.69 4.91 -0.64
N LEU A 34 -6.75 4.19 -1.25
CA LEU A 34 -5.42 4.00 -0.63
C LEU A 34 -4.81 5.36 -0.21
N PRO A 35 -4.02 5.42 0.86
CA PRO A 35 -3.25 6.62 1.16
C PRO A 35 -2.26 6.93 0.02
N VAL A 36 -2.00 8.21 -0.25
CA VAL A 36 -1.09 8.64 -1.34
C VAL A 36 0.29 8.01 -1.20
N LEU A 37 0.85 7.97 0.01
CA LEU A 37 2.17 7.38 0.28
C LEU A 37 2.20 5.89 -0.06
N VAL A 38 1.18 5.12 0.34
CA VAL A 38 1.09 3.69 0.02
C VAL A 38 1.07 3.47 -1.50
N ARG A 39 0.28 4.26 -2.23
CA ARG A 39 0.27 4.21 -3.70
C ARG A 39 1.63 4.55 -4.32
N GLN A 40 2.34 5.52 -3.77
CA GLN A 40 3.67 5.90 -4.25
C GLN A 40 4.67 4.76 -4.05
N TYR A 41 4.71 4.13 -2.87
CA TYR A 41 5.61 3.02 -2.60
C TYR A 41 5.31 1.79 -3.48
N ILE A 42 4.03 1.44 -3.68
CA ILE A 42 3.67 0.33 -4.58
C ILE A 42 4.13 0.59 -6.03
N LYS A 43 4.02 1.83 -6.52
CA LYS A 43 4.54 2.21 -7.85
C LYS A 43 6.06 2.07 -7.99
N LEU A 44 6.78 2.10 -6.86
CA LEU A 44 8.22 1.88 -6.79
C LEU A 44 8.58 0.41 -6.55
N ASN A 45 7.63 -0.51 -6.78
CA ASN A 45 7.83 -1.94 -6.56
C ASN A 45 8.09 -2.31 -5.09
N ALA A 46 7.66 -1.47 -4.14
CA ALA A 46 7.69 -1.82 -2.72
C ALA A 46 6.72 -2.96 -2.43
N ARG A 47 7.08 -3.81 -1.46
CA ARG A 47 6.31 -4.99 -1.09
C ARG A 47 5.94 -4.95 0.37
N PHE A 48 4.67 -5.22 0.67
CA PHE A 48 4.25 -5.54 2.02
C PHE A 48 4.78 -6.94 2.39
N ILE A 49 5.43 -7.03 3.54
CA ILE A 49 5.97 -8.28 4.07
C ILE A 49 5.05 -8.86 5.13
N SER A 50 4.48 -8.01 5.98
CA SER A 50 3.56 -8.42 7.02
C SER A 50 2.61 -7.30 7.38
N PHE A 51 1.46 -7.68 7.92
CA PHE A 51 0.53 -6.79 8.58
C PHE A 51 0.39 -7.22 10.03
N ASN A 52 0.23 -6.26 10.92
CA ASN A 52 -0.04 -6.48 12.34
C ASN A 52 -1.25 -5.62 12.74
N VAL A 53 -2.06 -6.10 13.68
CA VAL A 53 -3.06 -5.28 14.34
C VAL A 53 -2.54 -5.00 15.74
N ASP A 54 -2.39 -3.73 16.13
CA ASP A 54 -1.92 -3.36 17.47
C ASP A 54 -3.09 -2.97 18.39
N PRO A 55 -3.47 -3.83 19.36
CA PRO A 55 -4.54 -3.53 20.30
C PRO A 55 -4.21 -2.38 21.26
N ASN A 56 -2.92 -2.07 21.45
CA ASN A 56 -2.51 -0.97 22.32
C ASN A 56 -2.61 0.38 21.61
N PHE A 57 -2.84 0.40 20.30
CA PHE A 57 -3.01 1.59 19.49
C PHE A 57 -4.37 1.58 18.78
N SER A 58 -5.44 1.39 19.55
CA SER A 58 -6.84 1.43 19.07
C SER A 58 -7.13 0.43 17.94
N ASP A 59 -6.56 -0.78 18.02
CA ASP A 59 -6.70 -1.84 17.02
C ASP A 59 -6.31 -1.39 15.60
N VAL A 60 -5.30 -0.53 15.46
CA VAL A 60 -4.82 -0.07 14.15
C VAL A 60 -4.18 -1.21 13.36
N LEU A 61 -4.32 -1.15 12.04
CA LEU A 61 -3.58 -1.99 11.11
C LEU A 61 -2.22 -1.35 10.75
N ASP A 62 -1.13 -1.99 11.18
CA ASP A 62 0.24 -1.66 10.78
C ASP A 62 0.68 -2.52 9.59
N GLY A 63 1.36 -1.91 8.62
CA GLY A 63 1.94 -2.61 7.47
C GLY A 63 3.45 -2.46 7.43
N PHE A 64 4.18 -3.58 7.42
CA PHE A 64 5.63 -3.59 7.21
C PHE A 64 5.94 -3.66 5.72
N ILE A 65 6.56 -2.62 5.17
CA ILE A 65 6.87 -2.45 3.75
C ILE A 65 8.39 -2.45 3.55
N ILE A 66 8.85 -3.17 2.52
CA ILE A 66 10.24 -3.12 2.04
C ILE A 66 10.27 -2.52 0.64
N LEU A 67 11.22 -1.61 0.42
CA LEU A 67 11.55 -1.02 -0.86
C LEU A 67 13.02 -1.30 -1.19
N ASP A 68 13.29 -1.85 -2.37
CA ASP A 68 14.66 -1.97 -2.87
C ASP A 68 15.05 -0.66 -3.57
N LEU A 69 16.03 0.05 -3.01
CA LEU A 69 16.50 1.32 -3.56
C LEU A 69 17.22 1.16 -4.91
N ASN A 70 17.67 -0.04 -5.26
CA ASN A 70 18.26 -0.29 -6.58
C ASN A 70 17.21 -0.27 -7.70
N ASP A 71 15.94 -0.53 -7.37
CA ASP A 71 14.80 -0.51 -8.30
C ASP A 71 14.13 0.88 -8.37
N VAL A 72 14.58 1.84 -7.55
CA VAL A 72 14.04 3.20 -7.49
C VAL A 72 14.78 4.12 -8.47
N PRO A 73 14.08 4.96 -9.24
CA PRO A 73 14.72 5.95 -10.11
C PRO A 73 15.65 6.89 -9.33
N LEU A 74 16.89 7.05 -9.83
CA LEU A 74 17.91 7.94 -9.25
C LEU A 74 17.40 9.36 -8.99
N SER A 75 16.58 9.91 -9.89
CA SER A 75 16.00 11.25 -9.75
C SER A 75 15.12 11.40 -8.51
N MET A 76 14.43 10.33 -8.08
CA MET A 76 13.63 10.34 -6.86
C MET A 76 14.52 10.26 -5.62
N ILE A 77 15.58 9.45 -5.66
CA ILE A 77 16.57 9.37 -4.58
C ILE A 77 17.26 10.74 -4.39
N GLU A 78 17.59 11.42 -5.49
CA GLU A 78 18.18 12.77 -5.47
C GLU A 78 17.21 13.82 -4.90
N ALA A 79 15.92 13.75 -5.26
CA ALA A 79 14.90 14.63 -4.69
C ALA A 79 14.81 14.50 -3.16
N LEU A 80 14.80 13.26 -2.64
CA LEU A 80 14.77 12.98 -1.19
C LEU A 80 16.03 13.49 -0.48
N LYS A 81 17.21 13.34 -1.11
CA LYS A 81 18.48 13.84 -0.55
C LYS A 81 18.50 15.36 -0.42
N ARG A 82 17.85 16.08 -1.35
CA ARG A 82 17.78 17.55 -1.31
C ARG A 82 16.89 18.04 -0.17
N GLU A 83 15.74 17.40 0.04
CA GLU A 83 14.81 17.74 1.13
C GLU A 83 15.40 17.47 2.53
N SER A 84 16.38 16.57 2.66
CA SER A 84 17.03 16.26 3.94
C SER A 84 18.15 17.25 4.33
N GLN A 85 18.50 18.19 3.45
CA GLN A 85 19.56 19.20 3.65
C GLN A 85 19.02 20.61 3.89
N ASP A 86 17.69 20.78 3.78
CA ASP A 86 16.94 21.99 4.13
C ASP A 86 16.32 21.84 5.54
#